data_AF-A0A0Q4RZT1-F1
#
_entry.id   AF-A0A0Q4RZT1-F1
#
_cell.length_a   1.000
_cell.length_b   1.000
_cell.length_c   1.000
_cell.angle_alpha   90.00
_cell.angle_beta   90.00
_cell.angle_gamma   90.00
#
_symmetry.space_group_name_H-M   'P 1'
#
loop_
_entity.id
_entity.type
_entity.pdbx_description
1 polymer ?
#
loop_
_entity_poly.entity_id
_entity_poly.type
_entity_poly.pdbx_seq_one_letter_code
_entity_poly.pdbx_strand_id
1 'polypeptide(L)'
;MEELITKDDLRQFGLLMTDTIRNAVSEAFNAENIERESEWLKSKAVRRMLDISAGSVQTLRTSQKVRFKKVLGSYYYNREDIQKLFRDEKD
;
A
#
# COMPACT_ATOMS: atom_id res chain seq x y z
N MET A 1 10.79 43.98 -25.70
CA MET A 1 11.89 43.89 -24.72
C MET A 1 11.99 42.42 -24.37
N GLU A 2 13.10 41.77 -24.69
CA GLU A 2 13.35 40.41 -24.24
C GLU A 2 13.62 40.45 -22.73
N GLU A 3 12.83 39.67 -21.98
CA GLU A 3 13.01 39.52 -20.54
C GLU A 3 14.21 38.60 -20.30
N LEU A 4 15.26 39.15 -19.68
CA LEU A 4 16.50 38.41 -19.45
C LEU A 4 16.28 37.39 -18.33
N ILE A 5 16.39 36.11 -18.67
CA ILE A 5 16.35 35.02 -17.69
C ILE A 5 17.50 35.18 -16.70
N THR A 6 17.18 35.24 -15.42
CA THR A 6 18.16 35.35 -14.34
C THR A 6 18.61 33.97 -13.86
N LYS A 7 19.72 33.96 -13.11
CA LYS A 7 20.17 32.73 -12.42
C LYS A 7 19.16 32.25 -11.37
N ASP A 8 18.38 33.17 -10.77
CA ASP A 8 17.38 32.77 -9.79
C ASP A 8 16.21 32.05 -10.46
N ASP A 9 15.78 32.51 -11.64
CA ASP A 9 14.71 31.83 -12.41
C ASP A 9 15.08 30.38 -12.73
N LEU A 10 16.34 30.14 -13.12
CA LEU A 10 16.84 28.78 -13.36
C LEU A 10 16.88 27.94 -12.07
N ARG A 11 17.23 28.55 -10.93
CA ARG A 11 17.23 27.87 -9.63
C ARG A 11 15.80 27.51 -9.21
N GLN A 12 14.85 28.43 -9.35
CA GLN A 12 13.44 28.20 -9.04
C GLN A 12 12.86 27.11 -9.92
N PHE A 13 13.15 27.15 -11.23
CA PHE A 13 12.76 26.10 -12.16
C PHE A 13 13.32 24.73 -11.75
N GLY A 14 14.61 24.66 -11.39
CA GLY A 14 15.23 23.42 -10.92
C GLY A 14 14.57 22.86 -9.67
N LEU A 15 14.25 23.71 -8.69
CA LEU A 15 13.53 23.30 -7.47
C LEU A 15 12.13 22.78 -7.80
N LEU A 16 11.36 23.52 -8.61
CA LEU A 16 9.99 23.19 -8.97
C LEU A 16 9.92 21.90 -9.80
N MET A 17 10.84 21.70 -10.74
CA MET A 17 10.95 20.45 -11.50
C MET A 17 11.31 19.28 -10.59
N THR A 18 12.29 19.44 -9.70
CA THR A 18 12.74 18.35 -8.84
C THR A 18 11.63 17.93 -7.88
N ASP A 19 10.87 18.88 -7.35
CA ASP A 19 9.70 18.59 -6.52
C ASP A 19 8.59 17.88 -7.31
N THR A 20 8.29 18.38 -8.51
CA THR A 20 7.30 17.77 -9.41
C THR A 20 7.67 16.33 -9.75
N ILE A 21 8.94 16.06 -10.08
CA ILE A 21 9.43 14.70 -10.37
C ILE A 21 9.32 13.82 -9.12
N ARG A 22 9.70 14.32 -7.94
CA ARG A 22 9.59 13.58 -6.68
C ARG A 22 8.14 13.18 -6.39
N ASN A 23 7.20 14.11 -6.59
CA ASN A 23 5.78 13.85 -6.36
C ASN A 23 5.23 12.83 -7.36
N ALA A 24 5.52 13.00 -8.65
CA ALA A 24 5.11 12.05 -9.69
C ALA A 24 5.67 10.64 -9.48
N VAL A 25 6.94 10.53 -9.05
CA VAL A 25 7.56 9.25 -8.67
C VAL A 25 6.85 8.67 -7.45
N SER A 26 6.64 9.46 -6.39
CA SER A 26 5.96 8.98 -5.19
C SER A 26 4.56 8.45 -5.50
N GLU A 27 3.80 9.16 -6.33
CA GLU A 27 2.48 8.73 -6.81
C GLU A 27 2.54 7.45 -7.65
N ALA A 28 3.50 7.33 -8.57
CA ALA A 28 3.67 6.14 -9.41
C ALA A 28 4.06 4.90 -8.60
N PHE A 29 4.87 5.07 -7.54
CA PHE A 29 5.30 3.98 -6.66
C PHE A 29 4.32 3.70 -5.50
N ASN A 30 3.26 4.50 -5.36
CA ASN A 30 2.15 4.26 -4.42
C ASN A 30 1.20 3.12 -4.84
N ALA A 31 1.70 2.07 -5.50
CA ALA A 31 0.97 0.81 -5.65
C ALA A 31 0.54 0.22 -4.29
N GLU A 32 1.23 0.61 -3.21
CA GLU A 32 0.81 0.32 -1.84
C GLU A 32 -0.52 0.97 -1.44
N ASN A 33 -0.91 2.13 -2.00
CA ASN A 33 -2.19 2.77 -1.64
C ASN A 33 -3.39 2.00 -2.21
N ILE A 34 -3.27 1.44 -3.42
CA ILE A 34 -4.30 0.55 -3.98
C ILE A 34 -4.45 -0.72 -3.10
N GLU A 35 -3.33 -1.26 -2.61
CA GLU A 35 -3.32 -2.36 -1.63
C GLU A 35 -3.67 -1.93 -0.20
N ARG A 36 -3.77 -0.64 0.13
CA ARG A 36 -4.26 -0.12 1.42
C ARG A 36 -5.76 0.17 1.38
N GLU A 37 -6.33 0.45 0.22
CA GLU A 37 -7.77 0.74 0.05
C GLU A 37 -8.59 -0.50 -0.35
N SER A 38 -8.05 -1.45 -1.13
CA SER A 38 -8.81 -2.62 -1.62
C SER A 38 -9.34 -3.50 -0.48
N GLU A 39 -10.65 -3.55 -0.24
CA GLU A 39 -11.31 -4.34 0.85
C GLU A 39 -10.76 -5.77 1.01
N TRP A 40 -10.29 -6.37 -0.09
CA TRP A 40 -9.73 -7.71 -0.15
C TRP A 40 -8.21 -7.69 -0.36
N LEU A 41 -7.48 -8.35 0.54
CA LEU A 41 -6.03 -8.48 0.55
C LEU A 41 -5.58 -9.85 0.00
N LYS A 42 -4.61 -9.87 -0.92
CA LYS A 42 -3.98 -11.12 -1.36
C LYS A 42 -3.13 -11.74 -0.24
N SER A 43 -2.91 -13.05 -0.27
CA SER A 43 -2.02 -13.75 0.70
C SER A 43 -0.65 -13.09 0.86
N LYS A 44 -0.06 -12.53 -0.21
CA LYS A 44 1.23 -11.81 -0.14
C LYS A 44 1.16 -10.56 0.74
N ALA A 45 0.10 -9.77 0.59
CA ALA A 45 -0.10 -8.55 1.37
C ALA A 45 -0.36 -8.89 2.85
N VAL A 46 -1.17 -9.91 3.13
CA VAL A 46 -1.42 -10.38 4.51
C VAL A 46 -0.12 -10.86 5.18
N ARG A 47 0.71 -11.65 4.47
CA ARG A 47 2.01 -12.08 5.00
C ARG A 47 2.91 -10.91 5.37
N ARG A 48 2.99 -9.89 4.51
CA ARG A 48 3.79 -8.69 4.76
C ARG A 48 3.23 -7.85 5.90
N MET A 49 1.89 -7.75 6.00
CA MET A 49 1.22 -6.92 7.01
C MET A 49 1.28 -7.53 8.42
N LEU A 50 1.19 -8.86 8.53
CA LEU A 50 1.23 -9.57 9.81
C LEU A 50 2.63 -10.10 10.17
N ASP A 51 3.59 -9.98 9.26
CA ASP A 51 4.93 -10.60 9.35
C ASP A 51 4.89 -12.11 9.67
N ILE A 52 4.11 -12.86 8.88
CA ILE A 52 3.92 -14.31 9.09
C ILE A 52 4.19 -15.16 7.84
N SER A 53 4.44 -16.45 8.09
CA SER A 53 4.68 -17.45 7.05
C SER A 53 3.43 -17.75 6.19
N ALA A 54 3.63 -18.38 5.03
CA ALA A 54 2.54 -18.87 4.20
C ALA A 54 1.68 -19.94 4.90
N GLY A 55 2.30 -20.79 5.71
CA GLY A 55 1.61 -21.78 6.54
C GLY A 55 0.70 -21.11 7.57
N SER A 56 1.17 -20.04 8.21
CA SER A 56 0.39 -19.27 9.18
C SER A 56 -0.84 -18.59 8.54
N VAL A 57 -0.69 -18.03 7.34
CA VAL A 57 -1.84 -17.48 6.57
C VAL A 57 -2.82 -18.58 6.18
N GLN A 58 -2.33 -19.78 5.84
CA GLN A 58 -3.20 -20.93 5.61
C GLN A 58 -3.95 -21.33 6.88
N THR A 59 -3.30 -21.35 8.04
CA THR A 59 -3.95 -21.61 9.34
C THR A 59 -5.00 -20.56 9.65
N LEU A 60 -4.72 -19.28 9.38
CA LEU A 60 -5.69 -18.18 9.55
C LEU A 60 -6.95 -18.40 8.68
N ARG A 61 -6.76 -18.90 7.46
CA ARG A 61 -7.85 -19.29 6.56
C ARG A 61 -8.64 -20.50 7.07
N THR A 62 -7.96 -21.58 7.46
CA THR A 62 -8.61 -22.84 7.86
C THR A 62 -9.28 -22.73 9.22
N SER A 63 -8.78 -21.87 10.12
CA SER A 63 -9.40 -21.56 11.41
C SER A 63 -10.63 -20.66 11.31
N GLN A 64 -10.98 -20.17 10.12
CA GLN A 64 -12.12 -19.28 9.88
C GLN A 64 -12.15 -17.99 10.74
N LYS A 65 -11.02 -17.59 11.31
CA LYS A 65 -10.89 -16.35 12.09
C LYS A 65 -11.05 -15.08 11.26
N VAL A 66 -10.88 -15.18 9.95
CA VAL A 66 -10.93 -14.07 8.99
C VAL A 66 -11.72 -14.52 7.77
N ARG A 67 -12.63 -13.66 7.28
CA ARG A 67 -13.35 -13.91 6.03
C ARG A 67 -12.38 -14.00 4.87
N PHE A 68 -12.54 -15.02 4.02
CA PHE A 68 -11.73 -15.21 2.82
C PHE A 68 -12.57 -15.56 1.60
N LYS A 69 -12.02 -15.29 0.41
CA LYS A 69 -12.60 -15.68 -0.89
C LYS A 69 -11.53 -16.32 -1.76
N LYS A 70 -11.92 -17.33 -2.55
CA LYS A 70 -11.06 -17.92 -3.58
C LYS A 70 -11.51 -17.39 -4.94
N VAL A 71 -10.62 -16.73 -5.66
CA VAL A 71 -10.87 -16.19 -7.00
C VAL A 71 -9.74 -16.65 -7.91
N LEU A 72 -10.08 -17.38 -8.98
CA LEU A 72 -9.12 -17.89 -9.97
C LEU A 72 -7.89 -18.58 -9.35
N GLY A 73 -8.12 -19.43 -8.33
CA GLY A 73 -7.05 -20.17 -7.65
C GLY A 73 -6.30 -19.38 -6.57
N SER A 74 -6.47 -18.05 -6.49
CA SER A 74 -5.85 -17.20 -5.46
C SER A 74 -6.78 -16.95 -4.28
N TYR A 75 -6.21 -16.90 -3.07
CA TYR A 75 -6.95 -16.55 -1.85
C TYR A 75 -6.82 -15.07 -1.52
N TYR A 76 -7.95 -14.50 -1.13
CA TYR A 76 -8.11 -13.13 -0.70
C TYR A 76 -8.74 -13.09 0.70
N TYR A 77 -8.33 -12.13 1.52
CA TYR A 77 -8.71 -12.00 2.92
C TYR A 77 -9.32 -10.62 3.15
N ASN A 78 -10.38 -10.53 3.95
CA ASN A 78 -11.00 -9.24 4.27
C ASN A 78 -10.05 -8.38 5.12
N ARG A 79 -9.79 -7.13 4.72
CA ARG A 79 -8.86 -6.24 5.44
C ARG A 79 -9.33 -5.93 6.86
N GLU A 80 -10.60 -5.63 7.05
CA GLU A 80 -11.10 -5.21 8.36
C GLU A 80 -10.89 -6.31 9.39
N ASP A 81 -11.17 -7.56 9.03
CA ASP A 81 -10.95 -8.72 9.88
C ASP A 81 -9.46 -8.86 10.22
N ILE A 82 -8.57 -8.76 9.23
CA ILE A 82 -7.11 -8.83 9.43
C ILE A 82 -6.64 -7.75 10.40
N GLN A 83 -7.14 -6.52 10.27
CA GLN A 83 -6.79 -5.44 11.19
C GLN A 83 -7.45 -5.62 12.58
N LYS A 84 -8.65 -6.21 12.65
CA LYS A 84 -9.35 -6.50 13.91
C LYS A 84 -8.62 -7.56 14.75
N LEU A 85 -7.81 -8.42 14.14
CA LEU A 85 -6.98 -9.39 14.87
C LEU A 85 -6.09 -8.75 15.94
N PHE A 86 -5.72 -7.48 15.78
CA PHE A 86 -4.93 -6.73 16.76
C PHE A 86 -5.74 -5.70 17.55
N ARG A 87 -7.04 -5.54 17.27
CA ARG A 87 -7.82 -4.45 17.87
C ARG A 87 -8.50 -4.77 19.18
N ASP A 88 -8.66 -6.03 19.59
CA ASP A 88 -9.25 -6.33 20.90
C ASP A 88 -8.68 -7.63 21.52
N GLU A 89 -7.76 -7.45 22.47
CA GLU A 89 -7.85 -8.04 23.81
C GLU A 89 -7.94 -6.85 24.79
N LYS A 90 -9.12 -6.23 24.89
CA LYS A 90 -9.51 -5.56 26.13
C LYS A 90 -10.62 -6.41 26.76
N ASP A 91 -10.23 -6.98 27.89
CA ASP A 91 -10.96 -7.75 28.90
C ASP A 91 -11.10 -9.27 28.67
#